data_AF-A0A3M0S9X1-F1
#
_entry.id   AF-A0A3M0S9X1-F1
#
_cell.length_a   1.000
_cell.length_b   1.000
_cell.length_c   1.000
_cell.angle_alpha   90.00
_cell.angle_beta   90.00
_cell.angle_gamma   90.00
#
_symmetry.space_group_name_H-M   'P 1'
#
loop_
_entity.id
_entity.type
_entity.pdbx_description
1 polymer ?
#
loop_
_entity_poly.entity_id
_entity_poly.type
_entity_poly.pdbx_seq_one_letter_code
_entity_poly.pdbx_strand_id
1 'polypeptide(L)'
;MILLDKALQYCKDVMEGKEITTWEVKRQCEIFLEDYNTNQYREDFKYYADEKQLKKINNLLKLLNYATGFVAGKQVLKYLVGFQCFLVCGVFLFRYKDNPHKFMHNDITLFLYLIHI
;
A
#
# COMPACT_ATOMS: atom_id res chain seq x y z
N MET A 1 10.94 -2.10 3.95
CA MET A 1 10.69 -3.43 3.31
C MET A 1 10.09 -3.19 1.93
N ILE A 2 10.46 -3.94 0.88
CA ILE A 2 10.13 -3.60 -0.53
C ILE A 2 8.67 -3.16 -0.73
N LEU A 3 7.73 -3.92 -0.16
CA LEU A 3 6.31 -3.62 -0.29
C LEU A 3 5.94 -2.23 0.28
N LEU A 4 6.31 -1.94 1.52
CA LEU A 4 6.04 -0.67 2.18
C LEU A 4 6.83 0.48 1.55
N ASP A 5 8.11 0.24 1.23
CA ASP A 5 9.00 1.26 0.68
C ASP A 5 8.45 1.76 -0.67
N LYS A 6 7.98 0.83 -1.53
CA LYS A 6 7.34 1.17 -2.81
C LYS A 6 5.98 1.87 -2.64
N ALA A 7 5.19 1.47 -1.65
CA ALA A 7 3.91 2.12 -1.36
C ALA A 7 4.11 3.58 -0.91
N LEU A 8 5.03 3.82 0.02
CA LEU A 8 5.36 5.16 0.50
C LEU A 8 5.97 6.02 -0.62
N GLN A 9 6.82 5.43 -1.47
CA GLN A 9 7.37 6.14 -2.62
C GLN A 9 6.27 6.52 -3.62
N TYR A 10 5.35 5.61 -3.93
CA TYR A 10 4.20 5.91 -4.79
C TYR A 10 3.37 7.09 -4.25
N CYS A 11 3.05 7.09 -2.96
CA CYS A 11 2.32 8.21 -2.35
C CYS A 11 3.09 9.52 -2.50
N LYS A 12 4.41 9.52 -2.28
CA LYS A 12 5.25 10.72 -2.47
C LYS A 12 5.25 11.20 -3.92
N ASP A 13 5.42 10.28 -4.88
CA ASP A 13 5.42 10.59 -6.31
C ASP A 13 4.07 11.19 -6.76
N VAL A 14 2.95 10.71 -6.20
CA VAL A 14 1.61 11.29 -6.41
C VAL A 14 1.50 12.70 -5.81
N MET A 15 2.01 12.91 -4.60
CA MET A 15 1.99 14.23 -3.95
C MET A 15 2.85 15.26 -4.69
N GLU A 16 3.97 14.82 -5.25
CA GLU A 16 4.90 15.62 -6.06
C GLU A 16 4.42 15.80 -7.52
N GLY A 17 3.34 15.13 -7.93
CA GLY A 17 2.79 15.21 -9.29
C GLY A 17 3.60 14.46 -10.35
N LYS A 18 4.54 13.60 -9.93
CA LYS A 18 5.31 12.71 -10.83
C LYS A 18 4.46 11.57 -11.36
N GLU A 19 3.53 11.09 -10.54
CA GLU A 19 2.53 10.09 -10.91
C GLU A 19 1.18 10.77 -11.10
N ILE A 20 0.64 10.72 -12.31
CA ILE A 20 -0.66 11.31 -12.64
C ILE A 20 -1.76 10.31 -12.26
N THR A 21 -2.68 10.74 -11.39
CA THR A 21 -3.81 9.93 -10.94
C THR A 21 -5.01 10.83 -10.63
N THR A 22 -6.14 10.24 -10.26
CA THR A 22 -7.34 10.99 -9.91
C THR A 22 -7.18 11.70 -8.56
N TRP A 23 -8.01 12.72 -8.32
CA TRP A 23 -7.96 13.47 -7.06
C TRP A 23 -8.30 12.58 -5.85
N GLU A 24 -9.14 11.56 -6.03
CA GLU A 24 -9.47 10.57 -5.00
C GLU A 24 -8.22 9.80 -4.57
N VAL A 25 -7.44 9.29 -5.53
CA VAL A 25 -6.20 8.56 -5.22
C VAL A 25 -5.17 9.47 -4.58
N LYS A 26 -5.05 10.72 -5.06
CA LYS A 26 -4.17 11.73 -4.42
C LYS A 26 -4.55 11.96 -2.96
N ARG A 27 -5.84 12.12 -2.67
CA ARG A 27 -6.33 12.29 -1.30
C ARG A 27 -6.06 11.07 -0.44
N GLN A 28 -6.20 9.86 -0.98
CA GLN A 28 -5.87 8.63 -0.24
C GLN A 28 -4.36 8.49 0.02
N CYS A 29 -3.51 8.91 -0.91
CA CYS A 29 -2.06 8.94 -0.70
C CYS A 29 -1.66 9.90 0.44
N GLU A 30 -2.29 11.07 0.48
CA GLU A 30 -2.10 12.06 1.55
C GLU A 30 -2.50 11.49 2.92
N ILE A 31 -3.72 10.95 3.04
CA ILE A 31 -4.22 10.34 4.28
C ILE A 31 -3.30 9.20 4.73
N PHE A 32 -2.92 8.31 3.81
CA PHE A 32 -2.02 7.19 4.12
C PHE A 32 -0.67 7.65 4.67
N LEU A 33 -0.09 8.72 4.08
CA LEU A 33 1.17 9.29 4.56
C LEU A 33 1.01 9.96 5.93
N GLU A 34 -0.08 10.67 6.17
CA GLU A 34 -0.37 11.31 7.46
C GLU A 34 -0.59 10.24 8.55
N ASP A 35 -1.36 9.21 8.25
CA ASP A 35 -1.65 8.12 9.17
C ASP A 35 -0.42 7.32 9.53
N TYR A 36 0.43 7.05 8.54
CA TYR A 36 1.68 6.33 8.74
C TYR A 36 2.75 7.18 9.46
N ASN A 37 2.94 8.44 9.12
CA ASN A 37 4.04 9.22 9.70
C ASN A 37 3.67 9.88 11.03
N THR A 38 2.40 10.19 11.25
CA THR A 38 1.96 11.05 12.36
C THR A 38 0.84 10.41 13.16
N ASN A 39 -0.31 10.09 12.55
CA ASN A 39 -1.49 9.78 13.36
C ASN A 39 -1.36 8.50 14.17
N GLN A 40 -0.70 7.46 13.64
CA GLN A 40 -0.53 6.20 14.36
C GLN A 40 0.13 6.34 15.75
N TYR A 41 0.93 7.39 15.96
CA TYR A 41 1.63 7.63 17.23
C TYR A 41 0.82 8.44 18.24
N ARG A 42 -0.33 8.99 17.85
CA ARG A 42 -1.21 9.75 18.75
C ARG A 42 -2.05 8.82 19.59
N GLU A 43 -2.31 9.18 20.84
CA GLU A 43 -3.14 8.37 21.77
C GLU A 43 -4.59 8.26 21.31
N ASP A 44 -5.15 9.32 20.71
CA ASP A 44 -6.55 9.41 20.28
C ASP A 44 -6.83 8.70 18.94
N PHE A 45 -5.78 8.33 18.21
CA PHE A 45 -5.92 7.66 16.92
C PHE A 45 -6.08 6.14 17.11
N LYS A 46 -7.14 5.57 16.52
CA LYS A 46 -7.57 4.18 16.75
C LYS A 46 -6.67 3.13 16.11
N TYR A 47 -5.84 3.51 15.14
CA TYR A 47 -5.11 2.57 14.29
C TYR A 47 -3.59 2.67 14.47
N TYR A 48 -2.88 1.59 14.20
CA TYR A 48 -1.42 1.56 14.13
C TYR A 48 -0.94 0.76 12.92
N ALA A 49 0.25 1.07 12.42
CA ALA A 49 0.87 0.33 11.32
C ALA A 49 1.57 -0.93 11.85
N ASP A 50 1.02 -2.10 11.56
CA ASP A 50 1.62 -3.38 11.95
C ASP A 50 2.58 -3.89 10.87
N GLU A 51 3.77 -3.28 10.85
CA GLU A 51 4.84 -3.66 9.93
C GLU A 51 5.27 -5.13 10.10
N LYS A 52 5.13 -5.71 11.31
CA LYS A 52 5.47 -7.12 11.55
C LYS A 52 4.52 -8.05 10.79
N GLN A 53 3.23 -7.76 10.78
CA GLN A 53 2.26 -8.51 9.97
C GLN A 53 2.45 -8.23 8.47
N LEU A 54 2.70 -6.97 8.09
CA LEU A 54 2.98 -6.63 6.69
C LEU A 54 4.22 -7.38 6.16
N LYS A 55 5.25 -7.57 6.99
CA LYS A 55 6.45 -8.35 6.63
C LYS A 55 6.13 -9.80 6.25
N LYS A 56 5.09 -10.42 6.84
CA LYS A 56 4.65 -11.76 6.45
C LYS A 56 4.06 -11.74 5.04
N ILE A 57 3.24 -10.74 4.70
CA ILE A 57 2.69 -10.55 3.35
C ILE A 57 3.82 -10.28 2.34
N ASN A 58 4.76 -9.41 2.68
CA ASN A 58 5.94 -9.15 1.87
C ASN A 58 6.73 -10.46 1.59
N ASN A 59 6.94 -11.28 2.61
CA ASN A 59 7.64 -12.56 2.45
C ASN A 59 6.84 -13.59 1.65
N LEU A 60 5.51 -13.60 1.77
CA LEU A 60 4.64 -14.44 0.93
C LEU A 60 4.76 -14.05 -0.55
N LEU A 61 4.67 -12.75 -0.87
CA LEU A 61 4.83 -12.23 -2.23
C LEU A 61 6.22 -12.52 -2.82
N LYS A 62 7.24 -12.71 -1.97
CA LYS A 62 8.59 -13.12 -2.38
C LYS A 62 8.63 -14.57 -2.91
N LEU A 63 7.71 -15.43 -2.47
CA LEU A 63 7.64 -16.84 -2.88
C LEU A 63 6.84 -17.03 -4.17
N LEU A 64 6.02 -16.04 -4.54
CA LEU A 64 5.18 -16.10 -5.74
C LEU A 64 5.96 -15.64 -6.97
N ASN A 65 5.75 -16.33 -8.09
CA ASN A 65 6.17 -15.91 -9.41
C ASN A 65 4.95 -15.57 -10.27
N TYR A 66 5.10 -14.61 -11.17
CA TYR A 66 4.04 -14.32 -12.16
C TYR A 66 3.79 -15.55 -13.02
N ALA A 67 2.51 -15.95 -13.14
CA ALA A 67 2.11 -17.11 -13.91
C ALA A 67 2.22 -16.87 -15.43
N THR A 68 1.90 -15.66 -15.90
CA THR A 68 1.81 -15.30 -17.32
C THR A 68 2.24 -13.84 -17.55
N GLY A 69 2.32 -13.42 -18.83
CA GLY A 69 2.66 -12.05 -19.24
C GLY A 69 4.16 -11.81 -19.50
N PHE A 70 4.52 -10.55 -19.78
CA PHE A 70 5.90 -10.15 -20.14
C PHE A 70 6.94 -10.49 -19.06
N VAL A 71 6.51 -10.59 -17.80
CA VAL A 71 7.37 -10.92 -16.65
C VAL A 71 7.07 -12.31 -16.08
N ALA A 72 6.52 -13.22 -16.89
CA ALA A 72 6.24 -14.60 -16.48
C ALA A 72 7.48 -15.29 -15.88
N GLY A 73 7.27 -16.06 -14.82
CA GLY A 73 8.32 -16.74 -14.07
C GLY A 73 9.18 -15.83 -13.18
N LYS A 74 8.98 -14.50 -13.22
CA LYS A 74 9.68 -13.57 -12.33
C LYS A 74 8.97 -13.43 -10.98
N GLN A 75 9.75 -13.17 -9.94
CA GLN A 75 9.26 -13.00 -8.57
C GLN A 75 8.32 -11.79 -8.42
N VAL A 76 7.13 -12.00 -7.85
CA VAL A 76 6.06 -10.99 -7.77
C VAL A 76 6.51 -9.73 -7.04
N LEU A 77 7.02 -9.86 -5.81
CA LEU A 77 7.40 -8.70 -4.98
C LEU A 77 8.33 -7.70 -5.69
N LYS A 78 9.28 -8.21 -6.49
CA LYS A 78 10.25 -7.36 -7.20
C LYS A 78 9.60 -6.54 -8.31
N TYR A 79 8.61 -7.11 -8.99
CA TYR A 79 8.00 -6.53 -10.20
C TYR A 79 6.64 -5.86 -9.94
N LEU A 80 6.11 -5.91 -8.71
CA LEU A 80 4.97 -5.07 -8.32
C LEU A 80 5.29 -3.57 -8.51
N VAL A 81 4.37 -2.83 -9.11
CA VAL A 81 4.48 -1.38 -9.29
C VAL A 81 3.90 -0.61 -8.09
N GLY A 82 4.20 0.68 -8.00
CA GLY A 82 3.91 1.52 -6.84
C GLY A 82 2.45 1.43 -6.36
N PHE A 83 1.48 1.64 -7.25
CA PHE A 83 0.06 1.60 -6.88
C PHE A 83 -0.39 0.21 -6.38
N GLN A 84 0.19 -0.88 -6.88
CA GLN A 84 -0.14 -2.23 -6.44
C GLN A 84 0.40 -2.46 -5.02
N CYS A 85 1.61 -1.98 -4.74
CA CYS A 85 2.16 -2.00 -3.39
C CYS A 85 1.32 -1.15 -2.43
N PHE A 86 0.87 0.02 -2.88
CA PHE A 86 -0.04 0.90 -2.13
C PHE A 86 -1.36 0.20 -1.79
N LEU A 87 -2.00 -0.44 -2.77
CA LEU A 87 -3.23 -1.21 -2.55
C LEU A 87 -3.04 -2.29 -1.48
N VAL A 88 -1.98 -3.11 -1.60
CA VAL A 88 -1.70 -4.19 -0.64
C VAL A 88 -1.41 -3.63 0.76
N CYS A 89 -0.68 -2.51 0.86
CA CYS A 89 -0.44 -1.86 2.15
C CYS A 89 -1.73 -1.28 2.74
N GLY A 90 -2.60 -0.68 1.92
CA GLY A 90 -3.90 -0.20 2.37
C GLY A 90 -4.72 -1.30 3.05
N VAL A 91 -4.73 -2.51 2.49
CA VAL A 91 -5.43 -3.66 3.09
C VAL A 91 -4.76 -4.12 4.39
N PHE A 92 -3.44 -4.36 4.37
CA PHE A 92 -2.80 -5.22 5.37
C PHE A 92 -1.96 -4.49 6.43
N LEU A 93 -1.68 -3.19 6.26
CA LEU A 93 -0.79 -2.45 7.16
C LEU A 93 -1.48 -2.02 8.44
N PHE A 94 -2.65 -1.37 8.34
CA PHE A 94 -3.29 -0.72 9.48
C PHE A 94 -4.25 -1.63 10.23
N ARG A 95 -4.11 -1.66 11.55
CA ARG A 95 -4.92 -2.45 12.48
C ARG A 95 -5.41 -1.59 13.63
N TYR A 96 -6.49 -2.03 14.27
CA TYR A 96 -7.01 -1.41 15.48
C TYR A 96 -6.06 -1.63 16.67
N LYS A 97 -5.76 -0.58 17.43
CA LYS A 97 -4.90 -0.65 18.63
C LYS A 97 -5.52 -1.50 19.74
N ASP A 98 -6.83 -1.41 19.92
CA ASP A 98 -7.62 -2.17 20.90
C ASP A 98 -7.92 -3.60 20.43
N ASN A 99 -7.84 -3.87 19.13
CA ASN A 99 -7.99 -5.21 18.56
C ASN A 99 -7.03 -5.45 17.38
N PRO A 100 -5.81 -5.96 17.65
CA PRO A 100 -4.81 -6.23 16.63
C PRO A 100 -5.25 -7.23 15.54
N HIS A 101 -6.31 -8.01 15.74
CA HIS A 101 -6.80 -8.93 14.72
C HIS A 101 -7.68 -8.26 13.66
N LYS A 102 -8.19 -7.06 13.93
CA LYS A 102 -9.09 -6.30 13.05
C LYS A 102 -8.30 -5.31 12.19
N PHE A 103 -8.52 -5.37 10.87
CA PHE A 103 -7.98 -4.41 9.92
C PHE A 103 -8.77 -3.09 9.93
N MET A 104 -8.10 -2.00 9.57
CA MET A 104 -8.73 -0.68 9.42
C MET A 104 -9.77 -0.65 8.30
N HIS A 105 -9.45 -1.28 7.16
CA HIS A 105 -10.33 -1.32 5.99
C HIS A 105 -10.91 -2.72 5.81
N ASN A 106 -12.23 -2.79 5.69
CA ASN A 106 -12.95 -4.03 5.34
C ASN A 106 -13.29 -4.08 3.84
N ASP A 107 -13.53 -2.91 3.24
CA ASP A 107 -13.84 -2.75 1.82
C ASP A 107 -12.89 -1.71 1.21
N ILE A 108 -12.41 -1.99 0.01
CA ILE A 108 -11.47 -1.12 -0.71
C ILE A 108 -11.91 -1.02 -2.16
N THR A 109 -12.06 0.22 -2.63
CA THR A 109 -12.31 0.55 -4.03
C THR A 109 -11.06 1.18 -4.62
N LEU A 110 -10.59 0.63 -5.74
CA LEU A 110 -9.44 1.15 -6.47
C LEU A 110 -9.90 1.90 -7.71
N PHE A 111 -9.56 3.19 -7.79
CA PHE A 111 -9.73 3.98 -9.01
C PHE A 111 -8.46 3.85 -9.85
N LEU A 112 -8.60 3.29 -11.05
CA LEU A 112 -7.53 3.21 -12.04
C LEU A 112 -7.87 4.12 -13.20
N TYR A 113 -7.00 5.09 -13.47
CA TYR A 113 -7.09 5.90 -14.67
C TYR A 113 -6.15 5.33 -15.73
N LEU A 114 -6.70 4.69 -16.75
CA LEU A 114 -5.95 4.25 -17.92
C LEU A 114 -5.86 5.42 -18.90
N ILE A 115 -4.69 6.05 -18.98
CA ILE A 115 -4.39 6.93 -20.12
C ILE A 115 -4.22 5.99 -21.31
N HIS A 116 -5.16 6.06 -22.27
CA HIS A 116 -4.92 5.52 -23.60
C HIS A 116 -3.76 6.31 -24.21
N ILE A 117 -2.57 5.70 -24.20
CA ILE A 117 -1.41 6.12 -25.00
C ILE A 117 -1.56 5.52 -26.39
#